data_AF-A0A453INQ1-F1
#
_entry.id   AF-A0A453INQ1-F1
#
_cell.length_a   1.000
_cell.length_b   1.000
_cell.length_c   1.000
_cell.angle_alpha   90.00
_cell.angle_beta   90.00
_cell.angle_gamma   90.00
#
_symmetry.space_group_name_H-M   'P 1'
#
loop_
_entity.id
_entity.type
_entity.pdbx_description
1 polymer ?
#
loop_
_entity_poly.entity_id
_entity_poly.type
_entity_poly.pdbx_seq_one_letter_code
_entity_poly.pdbx_strand_id
1 'polypeptide(L)'
;MLSTQALLGAIGVGEKSATVIGATFQWFLRDLTGMLGGILFAFYQGSNLDSNAKMWRLVADFMNDLGMLMDLLSPLFPSSLIIIMCLGSLSRSFTGVASGATRAALTQHFALANNAADISAKEGSQETLATMSGMGLGMLLAHVTRGHDLVVWVSFLSLTIFHMYANYKAVQ
;
A
#
# COMPACT_ATOMS: atom_id res chain seq x y z
N MET A 1 1.01 -5.06 -8.39
CA MET A 1 0.82 -5.11 -9.85
C MET A 1 -0.60 -5.53 -10.22
N LEU A 2 -1.12 -6.64 -9.68
CA LEU A 2 -2.52 -7.05 -9.89
C LEU A 2 -3.54 -5.96 -9.48
N SER A 3 -3.41 -5.42 -8.27
CA SER A 3 -4.24 -4.30 -7.77
C SER A 3 -4.13 -3.05 -8.65
N THR A 4 -2.90 -2.69 -9.06
CA THR A 4 -2.65 -1.55 -9.95
C THR A 4 -3.33 -1.72 -11.30
N GLN A 5 -3.25 -2.91 -11.90
CA GLN A 5 -3.91 -3.19 -13.17
C GLN A 5 -5.43 -3.11 -13.04
N ALA A 6 -5.99 -3.66 -11.97
CA ALA A 6 -7.41 -3.55 -11.67
C ALA A 6 -7.85 -2.08 -11.56
N LEU A 7 -7.13 -1.28 -10.78
CA LEU A 7 -7.42 0.15 -10.61
C LEU A 7 -7.36 0.94 -11.93
N LEU A 8 -6.33 0.67 -12.77
CA LEU A 8 -6.21 1.31 -14.08
C LEU A 8 -7.36 0.91 -15.02
N GLY A 9 -7.79 -0.35 -14.98
CA GLY A 9 -9.00 -0.78 -15.70
C GLY A 9 -10.26 -0.07 -15.18
N ALA A 10 -10.41 0.06 -13.86
CA ALA A 10 -11.59 0.65 -13.24
C ALA A 10 -11.79 2.14 -13.60
N ILE A 11 -10.72 2.91 -13.74
CA ILE A 11 -10.77 4.31 -14.20
C ILE A 11 -10.93 4.46 -15.72
N GLY A 12 -11.05 3.35 -16.45
CA GLY A 12 -11.32 3.34 -17.88
C GLY A 12 -10.08 3.43 -18.78
N VAL A 13 -8.88 3.06 -18.30
CA VAL A 13 -7.70 2.95 -19.19
C VAL A 13 -7.97 1.90 -20.26
N GLY A 14 -8.05 2.34 -21.52
CA GLY A 14 -8.35 1.48 -22.67
C GLY A 14 -9.79 1.59 -23.19
N GLU A 15 -10.68 2.30 -22.49
CA GLU A 15 -12.07 2.48 -22.88
C GLU A 15 -12.26 3.74 -23.74
N LYS A 16 -13.04 3.64 -24.83
CA LYS A 16 -13.28 4.77 -25.76
C LYS A 16 -14.15 5.89 -25.16
N SER A 17 -14.97 5.56 -24.17
CA SER A 17 -15.88 6.49 -23.50
C SER A 17 -15.23 7.23 -22.32
N ALA A 18 -14.06 6.78 -21.85
CA ALA A 18 -13.36 7.39 -20.74
C ALA A 18 -12.66 8.69 -21.18
N THR A 19 -12.82 9.75 -20.40
CA THR A 19 -12.17 11.04 -20.65
C THR A 19 -10.97 11.23 -19.74
N VAL A 20 -9.91 11.83 -20.27
CA VAL A 20 -8.71 12.18 -19.50
C VAL A 20 -9.07 13.06 -18.30
N ILE A 21 -9.95 14.06 -18.50
CA ILE A 21 -10.35 14.96 -17.42
C ILE A 21 -11.13 14.24 -16.31
N GLY A 22 -11.98 13.27 -16.65
CA GLY A 22 -12.72 12.47 -15.68
C GLY A 22 -11.78 11.60 -14.84
N ALA A 23 -10.85 10.90 -15.49
CA ALA A 23 -9.82 10.14 -14.78
C ALA A 23 -8.97 11.04 -13.87
N THR A 24 -8.52 12.20 -14.36
CA THR A 24 -7.76 13.17 -13.55
C THR A 24 -8.53 13.61 -12.31
N PHE A 25 -9.84 13.89 -12.44
CA PHE A 25 -10.67 14.28 -11.29
C PHE A 25 -10.80 13.15 -10.25
N GLN A 26 -10.96 11.90 -10.70
CA GLN A 26 -10.98 10.73 -9.83
C GLN A 26 -9.66 10.56 -9.06
N TRP A 27 -8.52 10.74 -9.74
CA TRP A 27 -7.19 10.72 -9.10
C TRP A 27 -7.01 11.86 -8.10
N PHE A 28 -7.42 13.06 -8.47
CA PHE A 28 -7.38 14.22 -7.58
C PHE A 28 -8.15 13.96 -6.28
N LEU A 29 -9.41 13.52 -6.36
CA LEU A 29 -10.22 13.24 -5.17
C LEU A 29 -9.60 12.15 -4.29
N ARG A 30 -9.10 11.09 -4.93
CA ARG A 30 -8.42 9.99 -4.26
C ARG A 30 -7.19 10.49 -3.49
N ASP A 31 -6.34 11.28 -4.12
CA ASP A 31 -5.09 11.77 -3.54
C ASP A 31 -5.34 12.80 -2.46
N LEU A 32 -6.26 13.75 -2.69
CA LEU A 32 -6.70 14.71 -1.67
C LEU A 32 -7.21 14.00 -0.42
N THR A 33 -8.08 13.00 -0.58
CA THR A 33 -8.64 12.23 0.55
C THR A 33 -7.53 11.51 1.32
N GLY A 34 -6.61 10.86 0.61
CA GLY A 34 -5.47 10.18 1.22
C GLY A 34 -4.60 11.15 2.02
N MET A 35 -4.19 12.28 1.42
CA MET A 35 -3.34 13.28 2.07
C MET A 35 -4.00 13.86 3.32
N LEU A 36 -5.27 14.26 3.24
CA LEU A 36 -6.02 14.74 4.42
C LEU A 36 -6.11 13.69 5.51
N GLY A 37 -6.39 12.44 5.13
CA GLY A 37 -6.43 11.31 6.05
C GLY A 37 -5.12 11.06 6.79
N GLY A 38 -3.99 11.15 6.07
CA GLY A 38 -2.65 10.98 6.65
C GLY A 38 -2.32 12.08 7.65
N ILE A 39 -2.66 13.34 7.31
CA ILE A 39 -2.50 14.48 8.23
C ILE A 39 -3.33 14.28 9.50
N LEU A 40 -4.60 13.91 9.36
CA LEU A 40 -5.50 13.68 10.50
C LEU A 40 -5.01 12.50 11.38
N PHE A 41 -4.56 11.42 10.76
CA PHE A 41 -4.03 10.27 11.48
C PHE A 41 -2.74 10.63 12.24
N ALA A 42 -1.81 11.32 11.59
CA ALA A 42 -0.58 11.79 12.24
C ALA A 42 -0.89 12.73 13.42
N PHE A 43 -1.85 13.64 13.25
CA PHE A 43 -2.28 14.54 14.31
C PHE A 43 -2.87 13.80 15.52
N TYR A 44 -3.69 12.77 15.29
CA TYR A 44 -4.36 12.04 16.37
C TYR A 44 -3.46 11.00 17.05
N GLN A 45 -2.65 10.28 16.26
CA GLN A 45 -1.95 9.08 16.73
C GLN A 45 -0.43 9.24 16.83
N GLY A 46 0.15 10.33 16.29
CA GLY A 46 1.59 10.50 16.13
C GLY A 46 2.41 10.26 17.40
N SER A 47 1.93 10.71 18.56
CA SER A 47 2.63 10.56 19.85
C SER A 47 2.74 9.12 20.36
N ASN A 48 1.98 8.18 19.79
CA ASN A 48 1.91 6.78 20.24
C ASN A 48 2.59 5.80 19.29
N LEU A 49 3.06 6.25 18.12
CA LEU A 49 3.63 5.39 17.09
C LEU A 49 4.96 4.76 17.54
N ASP A 50 5.73 5.50 18.34
CA ASP A 50 7.05 5.05 18.82
C ASP A 50 6.93 3.99 19.93
N SER A 51 5.93 4.11 20.80
CA SER A 51 5.76 3.26 22.00
C SER A 51 5.54 1.78 21.69
N ASN A 52 4.95 1.46 20.53
CA ASN A 52 4.66 0.09 20.11
C ASN A 52 5.05 -0.14 18.64
N ALA A 53 6.28 0.25 18.27
CA ALA A 53 6.70 0.31 16.87
C ALA A 53 6.52 -1.00 16.09
N LYS A 54 6.75 -2.16 16.73
CA LYS A 54 6.52 -3.48 16.11
C LYS A 54 5.05 -3.72 15.77
N MET A 55 4.14 -3.43 16.70
CA MET A 55 2.70 -3.65 16.49
C MET A 55 2.13 -2.66 15.48
N TRP A 56 2.55 -1.40 15.54
CA TRP A 56 2.16 -0.39 14.55
C TRP A 56 2.65 -0.73 13.14
N ARG A 57 3.79 -1.42 13.01
CA ARG A 57 4.23 -2.00 11.72
C ARG A 57 3.20 -3.01 11.19
N LEU A 58 2.78 -3.96 12.02
CA LEU A 58 1.78 -4.96 11.63
C LEU A 58 0.42 -4.33 11.27
N VAL A 59 0.00 -3.28 12.00
CA VAL A 59 -1.22 -2.52 11.66
C VAL A 59 -1.04 -1.79 10.33
N ALA A 60 0.12 -1.21 10.06
CA ALA A 60 0.42 -0.56 8.78
C ALA A 60 0.36 -1.59 7.63
N ASP A 61 0.97 -2.77 7.80
CA ASP A 61 0.94 -3.84 6.79
C ASP A 61 -0.49 -4.31 6.49
N PHE A 62 -1.33 -4.45 7.52
CA PHE A 62 -2.76 -4.76 7.36
C PHE A 62 -3.50 -3.68 6.56
N MET A 63 -3.27 -2.40 6.87
CA MET A 63 -3.90 -1.28 6.16
C MET A 63 -3.40 -1.19 4.71
N ASN A 64 -2.13 -1.51 4.45
CA ASN A 64 -1.62 -1.59 3.09
C ASN A 64 -2.36 -2.65 2.26
N ASP A 65 -2.54 -3.84 2.84
CA ASP A 65 -3.25 -4.95 2.21
C ASP A 65 -4.74 -4.61 1.99
N LEU A 66 -5.37 -3.92 2.94
CA LEU A 66 -6.73 -3.40 2.78
C LEU A 66 -6.81 -2.40 1.62
N GLY A 67 -5.83 -1.50 1.50
CA GLY A 67 -5.74 -0.57 0.38
C GLY A 67 -5.62 -1.27 -0.98
N MET A 68 -4.78 -2.31 -1.06
CA MET A 68 -4.65 -3.12 -2.27
C MET A 68 -5.92 -3.93 -2.59
N LEU A 69 -6.63 -4.40 -1.56
CA LEU A 69 -7.92 -5.07 -1.72
C LEU A 69 -8.98 -4.10 -2.30
N MET A 70 -9.03 -2.86 -1.82
CA MET A 70 -9.93 -1.84 -2.38
C MET A 70 -9.65 -1.58 -3.86
N ASP A 71 -8.37 -1.47 -4.24
CA ASP A 71 -7.97 -1.33 -5.64
C ASP A 71 -8.45 -2.53 -6.49
N LEU A 72 -8.35 -3.76 -5.96
CA LEU A 72 -8.80 -4.99 -6.64
C LEU A 72 -10.33 -5.10 -6.73
N LEU A 73 -11.06 -4.60 -5.74
CA LEU A 73 -12.53 -4.55 -5.73
C LEU A 73 -13.09 -3.44 -6.63
N SER A 74 -12.33 -2.38 -6.87
CA SER A 74 -12.79 -1.18 -7.58
C SER A 74 -13.49 -1.44 -8.93
N PRO A 75 -13.05 -2.37 -9.81
CA PRO A 75 -13.74 -2.65 -11.07
C PRO A 75 -15.10 -3.33 -10.89
N LEU A 76 -15.32 -4.01 -9.76
CA LEU A 76 -16.56 -4.75 -9.49
C LEU A 76 -17.72 -3.83 -9.09
N PHE A 77 -17.42 -2.59 -8.70
CA PHE A 77 -18.41 -1.62 -8.23
C PHE A 77 -18.29 -0.26 -8.94
N PRO A 78 -18.57 -0.17 -10.25
CA PRO A 78 -18.41 1.07 -11.02
C PRO A 78 -19.19 2.27 -10.44
N SER A 79 -20.38 2.02 -9.86
CA SER A 79 -21.23 3.04 -9.24
C SER A 79 -20.62 3.67 -7.97
N SER A 80 -19.73 2.95 -7.30
CA SER A 80 -19.11 3.36 -6.04
C SER A 80 -17.59 3.51 -6.17
N LEU A 81 -17.08 3.55 -7.41
CA LEU A 81 -15.66 3.55 -7.75
C LEU A 81 -14.87 4.60 -6.95
N ILE A 82 -15.31 5.85 -6.99
CA ILE A 82 -14.62 6.97 -6.32
C ILE A 82 -14.53 6.74 -4.80
N ILE A 83 -15.60 6.22 -4.19
CA ILE A 83 -15.63 5.95 -2.74
C ILE A 83 -14.61 4.87 -2.40
N ILE A 84 -14.59 3.76 -3.16
CA ILE A 84 -13.64 2.65 -2.94
C ILE A 84 -12.20 3.12 -3.14
N MET A 85 -11.94 3.89 -4.20
CA MET A 85 -10.61 4.47 -4.45
C MET A 85 -10.16 5.37 -3.30
N CYS A 86 -11.04 6.25 -2.80
CA CYS A 86 -10.74 7.13 -1.68
C CYS A 86 -10.47 6.34 -0.38
N LEU A 87 -11.23 5.28 -0.10
CA LEU A 87 -10.98 4.40 1.05
C LEU A 87 -9.63 3.67 0.92
N GLY A 88 -9.30 3.17 -0.28
CA GLY A 88 -8.01 2.54 -0.54
C GLY A 88 -6.84 3.51 -0.34
N SER A 89 -6.99 4.75 -0.82
CA SER A 89 -6.01 5.83 -0.62
C SER A 89 -5.83 6.24 0.83
N LEU A 90 -6.95 6.36 1.57
CA LEU A 90 -6.94 6.64 3.00
C LEU A 90 -6.16 5.57 3.78
N SER A 91 -6.41 4.29 3.45
CA SER A 91 -5.73 3.15 4.06
C SER A 91 -4.21 3.12 3.77
N ARG A 92 -3.81 3.43 2.53
CA ARG A 92 -2.39 3.56 2.16
C ARG A 92 -1.72 4.79 2.77
N SER A 93 -2.45 5.89 2.94
CA SER A 93 -1.94 7.08 3.62
C SER A 93 -1.65 6.82 5.09
N PHE A 94 -2.57 6.14 5.78
CA PHE A 94 -2.35 5.63 7.13
C PHE A 94 -1.08 4.77 7.21
N THR A 95 -0.95 3.83 6.27
CA THR A 95 0.22 2.93 6.18
C THR A 95 1.51 3.73 6.07
N GLY A 96 1.55 4.74 5.19
CA GLY A 96 2.73 5.58 4.99
C GLY A 96 3.16 6.30 6.27
N VAL A 97 2.21 6.88 7.01
CA VAL A 97 2.48 7.56 8.28
C VAL A 97 2.98 6.58 9.35
N ALA A 98 2.26 5.48 9.58
CA ALA A 98 2.61 4.50 10.60
C ALA A 98 3.95 3.80 10.29
N SER A 99 4.16 3.37 9.05
CA SER A 99 5.41 2.74 8.61
C SER A 99 6.60 3.71 8.70
N GLY A 100 6.41 4.97 8.27
CA GLY A 100 7.46 5.99 8.34
C GLY A 100 7.88 6.31 9.77
N ALA A 101 6.92 6.53 10.68
CA ALA A 101 7.21 6.83 12.07
C ALA A 101 7.88 5.64 12.79
N THR A 102 7.33 4.44 12.65
CA THR A 102 7.90 3.25 13.30
C THR A 102 9.28 2.89 12.76
N ARG A 103 9.53 3.09 11.46
CA ARG A 103 10.86 2.96 10.87
C ARG A 103 11.83 3.97 11.46
N ALA A 104 11.44 5.23 11.59
CA ALA A 104 12.29 6.25 12.21
C ALA A 104 12.66 5.86 13.66
N ALA A 105 11.67 5.44 14.46
CA ALA A 105 11.89 4.98 15.83
C ALA A 105 12.86 3.79 15.91
N LEU A 106 12.70 2.79 15.04
CA LEU A 106 13.57 1.61 15.01
C LEU A 106 14.99 1.93 14.53
N THR A 107 15.12 2.81 13.52
CA THR A 107 16.42 3.30 13.05
C THR A 107 17.17 4.02 14.18
N GLN A 108 16.49 4.84 14.97
CA GLN A 108 17.10 5.47 16.14
C GLN A 108 17.45 4.45 17.23
N HIS A 109 16.58 3.47 17.49
CA HIS A 109 16.82 2.43 18.48
C HIS A 109 18.07 1.59 18.17
N PHE A 110 18.31 1.26 16.90
CA PHE A 110 19.46 0.46 16.46
C PHE A 110 20.71 1.29 16.14
N ALA A 111 20.64 2.61 16.22
CA ALA A 111 21.82 3.45 16.04
C ALA A 111 22.77 3.32 17.23
N LEU A 112 24.01 2.88 16.98
CA LEU A 112 25.02 2.66 18.02
C LEU A 112 26.05 3.80 18.12
N ALA A 113 26.23 4.56 17.03
CA ALA A 113 27.30 5.57 16.93
C ALA A 113 26.84 6.83 16.19
N ASN A 114 25.66 7.35 16.51
CA ASN A 114 25.02 8.46 15.77
C ASN A 114 24.93 8.18 14.25
N ASN A 115 24.83 6.90 13.88
CA ASN A 115 24.88 6.41 12.51
C ASN A 115 23.48 6.13 11.92
N ALA A 116 22.44 6.78 12.45
CA ALA A 116 21.05 6.60 12.00
C ALA A 116 20.88 6.87 10.50
N ALA A 117 21.62 7.83 9.93
CA ALA A 117 21.59 8.12 8.50
C ALA A 117 22.16 6.96 7.65
N ASP A 118 23.25 6.32 8.09
CA ASP A 118 23.84 5.16 7.40
C ASP A 118 22.91 3.94 7.46
N ILE A 119 22.27 3.70 8.61
CA ILE A 119 21.26 2.65 8.78
C ILE A 119 20.09 2.90 7.83
N SER A 120 19.54 4.12 7.83
CA SER A 120 18.42 4.52 6.96
C SER A 120 18.77 4.35 5.47
N ALA A 121 19.98 4.76 5.05
CA ALA A 121 20.42 4.62 3.67
C ALA A 121 20.54 3.15 3.23
N LYS A 122 21.10 2.29 4.08
CA LYS A 122 21.26 0.85 3.79
C LYS A 122 19.94 0.11 3.80
N GLU A 123 19.07 0.39 4.77
CA GLU A 123 17.72 -0.18 4.85
C GLU A 123 16.87 0.25 3.64
N GLY A 124 16.91 1.52 3.26
CA GLY A 124 16.26 2.00 2.03
C GLY A 124 16.80 1.34 0.75
N SER A 125 18.09 1.01 0.70
CA SER A 125 18.68 0.25 -0.41
C SER A 125 18.15 -1.19 -0.44
N GLN A 126 18.02 -1.85 0.71
CA GLN A 126 17.43 -3.19 0.81
C GLN A 126 15.96 -3.20 0.36
N GLU A 127 15.18 -2.21 0.80
CA GLU A 127 13.78 -2.05 0.38
C GLU A 127 13.66 -1.82 -1.13
N THR A 128 14.57 -1.01 -1.71
CA THR A 128 14.59 -0.78 -3.16
C THR A 128 14.84 -2.09 -3.91
N LEU A 129 15.81 -2.89 -3.46
CA LEU A 129 16.14 -4.18 -4.08
C LEU A 129 14.98 -5.19 -3.97
N ALA A 130 14.32 -5.24 -2.82
CA ALA A 130 13.12 -6.04 -2.61
C ALA A 130 11.97 -5.58 -3.52
N THR A 131 11.76 -4.26 -3.63
CA THR A 131 10.72 -3.66 -4.48
C THR A 131 10.98 -3.96 -5.95
N MET A 132 12.22 -3.82 -6.43
CA MET A 132 12.61 -4.14 -7.81
C MET A 132 12.32 -5.61 -8.14
N SER A 133 12.71 -6.52 -7.24
CA SER A 133 12.46 -7.95 -7.39
C SER A 133 10.96 -8.26 -7.41
N GLY A 134 10.20 -7.65 -6.49
CA GLY A 134 8.75 -7.78 -6.38
C GLY A 134 8.01 -7.22 -7.59
N MET A 135 8.48 -6.12 -8.18
CA MET A 135 7.91 -5.58 -9.43
C MET A 135 8.10 -6.54 -10.60
N GLY A 136 9.30 -7.10 -10.76
CA GLY A 136 9.58 -8.09 -11.81
C GLY A 136 8.70 -9.33 -11.69
N LEU A 137 8.66 -9.94 -10.50
CA LEU A 137 7.80 -11.09 -10.20
C LEU A 137 6.31 -10.77 -10.33
N GLY A 138 5.89 -9.60 -9.85
CA GLY A 138 4.51 -9.15 -9.90
C GLY A 138 4.03 -8.88 -11.33
N MET A 139 4.91 -8.39 -12.21
CA MET A 139 4.59 -8.21 -13.62
C MET A 139 4.48 -9.55 -14.35
N LEU A 140 5.40 -10.49 -14.08
CA LEU A 140 5.30 -11.85 -14.60
C LEU A 140 3.99 -12.52 -14.17
N LEU A 141 3.63 -12.42 -12.89
CA LEU A 141 2.38 -12.94 -12.37
C LEU A 141 1.17 -12.32 -13.09
N ALA A 142 1.11 -10.98 -13.20
CA ALA A 142 0.04 -10.29 -13.90
C ALA A 142 -0.10 -10.71 -15.37
N HIS A 143 1.02 -11.00 -16.04
CA HIS A 143 1.01 -11.51 -17.40
C HIS A 143 0.43 -12.93 -17.48
N VAL A 144 0.86 -13.84 -16.60
CA VAL A 144 0.40 -15.24 -16.58
C VAL A 144 -1.08 -15.34 -16.17
N THR A 145 -1.57 -14.48 -15.28
CA THR A 145 -2.96 -14.52 -14.80
C THR A 145 -3.94 -13.72 -15.67
N ARG A 146 -3.49 -13.18 -16.81
CA ARG A 146 -4.33 -12.34 -17.67
C ARG A 146 -5.57 -13.10 -18.15
N GLY A 147 -6.76 -12.55 -17.90
CA GLY A 147 -8.04 -13.14 -18.30
C GLY A 147 -8.54 -14.27 -17.39
N HIS A 148 -7.86 -14.53 -16.27
CA HIS A 148 -8.22 -15.56 -15.30
C HIS A 148 -8.50 -14.97 -13.91
N ASP A 149 -9.69 -14.38 -13.73
CA ASP A 149 -10.06 -13.63 -12.52
C ASP A 149 -9.95 -14.45 -11.22
N LEU A 150 -10.35 -15.72 -11.25
CA LEU A 150 -10.21 -16.62 -10.09
C LEU A 150 -8.74 -16.77 -9.68
N VAL A 151 -7.82 -16.88 -10.64
CA VAL A 151 -6.38 -17.04 -10.36
C VAL A 151 -5.81 -15.74 -9.80
N VAL A 152 -6.27 -14.58 -10.27
CA VAL A 152 -5.91 -13.26 -9.70
C VAL A 152 -6.31 -13.18 -8.24
N TRP A 153 -7.55 -13.52 -7.90
CA TRP A 153 -8.06 -13.49 -6.52
C TRP A 153 -7.35 -14.48 -5.61
N VAL A 154 -7.13 -15.72 -6.06
CA VAL A 154 -6.40 -16.74 -5.28
C VAL A 154 -4.95 -16.30 -5.06
N SER A 155 -4.29 -15.75 -6.08
CA SER A 155 -2.91 -15.24 -5.97
C SER A 155 -2.84 -14.07 -4.99
N PHE A 156 -3.76 -13.11 -5.08
CA PHE A 156 -3.82 -11.99 -4.15
C PHE A 156 -4.02 -12.46 -2.71
N LEU A 157 -5.07 -13.26 -2.45
CA LEU A 157 -5.39 -13.73 -1.10
C LEU A 157 -4.28 -14.59 -0.50
N SER A 158 -3.67 -15.49 -1.26
CA SER A 158 -2.57 -16.32 -0.78
C SER A 158 -1.33 -15.50 -0.42
N LEU A 159 -0.95 -14.53 -1.27
CA LEU A 159 0.16 -13.62 -0.99
C LEU A 159 -0.11 -12.71 0.21
N THR A 160 -1.33 -12.18 0.34
CA THR A 160 -1.75 -11.35 1.49
C THR A 160 -1.74 -12.15 2.79
N ILE A 161 -2.26 -13.38 2.79
CA ILE A 161 -2.23 -14.24 3.98
C ILE A 161 -0.78 -14.57 4.37
N PHE A 162 0.05 -14.92 3.39
CA PHE A 162 1.48 -15.17 3.62
C PHE A 162 2.20 -13.93 4.17
N HIS A 163 1.96 -12.76 3.58
CA HIS A 163 2.51 -11.48 4.00
C HIS A 163 2.15 -11.17 5.45
N MET A 164 0.86 -11.24 5.80
CA MET A 164 0.39 -10.98 7.16
C MET A 164 0.90 -12.00 8.17
N TYR A 165 0.96 -13.28 7.79
CA TYR A 165 1.51 -14.33 8.65
C TYR A 165 3.00 -14.11 8.94
N ALA A 166 3.79 -13.80 7.90
CA ALA A 166 5.22 -13.54 8.04
C ALA A 166 5.48 -12.32 8.95
N ASN A 167 4.75 -11.22 8.75
CA ASN A 167 4.87 -10.03 9.59
C ASN A 167 4.40 -10.27 11.02
N TYR A 168 3.31 -11.02 11.22
CA TYR A 168 2.88 -11.42 12.55
C TYR A 168 3.97 -12.20 13.30
N LYS A 169 4.63 -13.15 12.61
CA LYS A 169 5.76 -13.90 13.16
C LYS A 169 7.01 -13.07 13.42
N ALA A 170 7.21 -11.96 12.70
CA ALA A 170 8.31 -11.03 12.97
C ALA A 170 8.04 -10.12 14.18
N VAL A 171 6.77 -9.94 14.55
CA VAL A 171 6.37 -9.16 15.74
C VAL A 171 6.43 -10.00 17.02
N GLN A 172 6.07 -11.29 16.95
CA GLN A 172 6.21 -12.25 18.06
C GLN A 172 7.68 -12.48 18.44
#